data_AF-A0A443HS37-F1
#
_entry.id   AF-A0A443HS37-F1
#
_cell.length_a   1.000
_cell.length_b   1.000
_cell.length_c   1.000
_cell.angle_alpha   90.00
_cell.angle_beta   90.00
_cell.angle_gamma   90.00
#
_symmetry.space_group_name_H-M   'P 1'
#
loop_
_entity.id
_entity.type
_entity.pdbx_description
1 polymer ?
#
loop_
_entity_poly.entity_id
_entity_poly.type
_entity_poly.pdbx_seq_one_letter_code
_entity_poly.pdbx_strand_id
1 'polypeptide(L)'
;MSMDLDAPVPMAALQEQPTATILCCNCGAPIDGTTAAGALCTDCVKLTVDITQGIQRESVLHMCKDCERWLQPPSSWVSAAPESRELLALCLRKLRGLTKVRIIDASFIWTEPHSRRVKVKITIQQEAFQGTILQQTFEVEYVVASQQCPDCQKSYTANTWRSSIQVRQKVPHKRTFLYLEQLILKHNAHRDTINIKETKDGLDFFFAQRNHAERMVDFLSSVAPTRVKKSQELISMDVHTSVKQYKITYSVELIPICKDDLVALPLKLARSLGNISPLTLCYRVGTSINLLDPNTLQTTDVPTAVYWRSPFKNLADVQELVEFIVMDIEPVGQSNGRFSLAEATVALASDLGVNDQTYFTRTHLGGVLHVGDSVLGYHLTRTNFNNENFEAIEQSHQYGSTIPDVVLVKKFYARKKKGKSRNWRLKRMAREEEEGTINRRQQEQERLEADFELFLRDIEEDQELRSTLQLYKAKNAKPRPERMEGVETGDGDVEQMEEDEESDDENVPQINMDELLEDFDELNVGDEE
;
A
#
# COMPACT_ATOMS: atom_id res chain seq x y z
N MET A 1 31.06 77.77 -37.09
CA MET A 1 29.67 77.60 -37.57
C MET A 1 29.20 76.22 -37.14
N SER A 2 28.40 76.17 -36.09
CA SER A 2 27.44 75.10 -35.80
C SER A 2 26.76 75.51 -34.50
N MET A 3 25.60 76.16 -34.64
CA MET A 3 24.70 76.44 -33.54
C MET A 3 24.15 75.11 -33.04
N ASP A 4 24.41 74.77 -31.79
CA ASP A 4 23.72 73.68 -31.09
C ASP A 4 22.27 74.11 -30.86
N LEU A 5 21.35 73.33 -31.43
CA LEU A 5 19.91 73.47 -31.27
C LEU A 5 19.51 72.87 -29.92
N ASP A 6 19.08 73.71 -28.99
CA ASP A 6 18.47 73.30 -27.73
C ASP A 6 17.22 72.42 -27.97
N ALA A 7 17.18 71.27 -27.30
CA ALA A 7 16.01 70.41 -27.21
C ALA A 7 14.88 71.10 -26.43
N PRO A 8 13.60 70.95 -26.82
CA PRO A 8 12.51 71.61 -26.13
C PRO A 8 12.28 70.98 -24.74
N VAL A 9 12.35 71.83 -23.73
CA VAL A 9 11.91 71.54 -22.35
C VAL A 9 10.43 71.12 -22.39
N PRO A 10 10.03 70.00 -21.76
CA PRO A 10 8.63 69.62 -21.72
C PRO A 10 7.88 70.66 -20.88
N MET A 11 7.07 71.49 -21.53
CA MET A 11 6.14 72.36 -20.86
C MET A 11 5.21 71.48 -20.03
N ALA A 12 5.24 71.68 -18.71
CA ALA A 12 4.22 71.19 -17.81
C ALA A 12 2.87 71.61 -18.39
N ALA A 13 2.00 70.62 -18.67
CA ALA A 13 0.62 70.89 -19.03
C ALA A 13 0.06 71.84 -17.96
N LEU A 14 -0.36 73.02 -18.40
CA LEU A 14 -1.22 73.90 -17.63
C LEU A 14 -2.44 73.06 -17.24
N GLN A 15 -2.44 72.57 -16.00
CA GLN A 15 -3.64 72.04 -15.37
C GLN A 15 -4.67 73.17 -15.41
N GLU A 16 -5.75 72.96 -16.15
CA GLU A 16 -6.96 73.78 -16.02
C GLU A 16 -7.26 73.90 -14.53
N GLN A 17 -7.20 75.12 -14.00
CA GLN A 17 -7.62 75.37 -12.63
C GLN A 17 -9.12 75.07 -12.56
N PRO A 18 -9.57 74.06 -11.80
CA PRO A 18 -10.99 73.82 -11.66
C PRO A 18 -11.63 75.07 -11.07
N THR A 19 -12.68 75.57 -11.69
CA THR A 19 -13.46 76.69 -11.16
C THR A 19 -14.01 76.29 -9.80
N ALA A 20 -13.41 76.81 -8.73
CA ALA A 20 -13.81 76.51 -7.37
C ALA A 20 -15.23 77.04 -7.11
N THR A 21 -16.15 76.13 -6.80
CA THR A 21 -17.58 76.46 -6.58
C THR A 21 -17.96 76.45 -5.10
N ILE A 22 -17.14 75.85 -4.23
CA ILE A 22 -17.36 75.84 -2.77
C ILE A 22 -16.02 75.77 -1.99
N LEU A 23 -16.04 76.14 -0.71
CA LEU A 23 -14.88 76.04 0.19
C LEU A 23 -15.02 74.81 1.10
N CYS A 24 -13.91 74.13 1.39
CA CYS A 24 -13.87 73.03 2.36
C CYS A 24 -14.30 73.53 3.76
N CYS A 25 -15.23 72.81 4.39
CA CYS A 25 -15.80 73.21 5.68
C CYS A 25 -14.80 73.20 6.86
N ASN A 26 -13.67 72.48 6.75
CA ASN A 26 -12.69 72.36 7.84
C ASN A 26 -11.42 73.20 7.65
N CYS A 27 -10.94 73.36 6.41
CA CYS A 27 -9.67 74.06 6.11
C CYS A 27 -9.82 75.27 5.19
N GLY A 28 -11.02 75.54 4.65
CA GLY A 28 -11.26 76.68 3.75
C GLY A 28 -10.59 76.55 2.38
N ALA A 29 -10.05 75.39 2.01
CA ALA A 29 -9.46 75.18 0.69
C ALA A 29 -10.53 75.25 -0.41
N PRO A 30 -10.23 75.86 -1.58
CA PRO A 30 -11.14 75.90 -2.72
C PRO A 30 -11.32 74.50 -3.31
N ILE A 31 -12.57 74.03 -3.44
CA ILE A 31 -12.90 72.72 -4.00
C ILE A 31 -13.98 72.84 -5.10
N ASP A 32 -14.03 71.85 -5.98
CA ASP A 32 -15.10 71.71 -6.96
C ASP A 32 -16.32 71.03 -6.30
N GLY A 33 -17.40 71.79 -6.13
CA GLY A 33 -18.66 71.36 -5.52
C GLY A 33 -19.41 70.26 -6.27
N THR A 34 -19.05 69.96 -7.53
CA THR A 34 -19.66 68.83 -8.26
C THR A 34 -19.03 67.48 -7.90
N THR A 35 -17.79 67.48 -7.44
CA THR A 35 -17.02 66.28 -7.07
C THR A 35 -16.73 66.20 -5.56
N ALA A 36 -17.05 67.26 -4.82
CA ALA A 36 -16.82 67.34 -3.38
C ALA A 36 -17.75 66.40 -2.58
N ALA A 37 -17.17 65.32 -2.06
CA ALA A 37 -17.78 64.48 -1.05
C ALA A 37 -18.00 65.24 0.27
N GLY A 38 -19.25 65.58 0.58
CA GLY A 38 -19.63 66.17 1.88
C GLY A 38 -19.03 67.56 2.16
N ALA A 39 -18.69 68.34 1.13
CA ALA A 39 -18.05 69.66 1.23
C ALA A 39 -16.68 69.67 1.94
N LEU A 40 -15.95 68.55 1.90
CA LEU A 40 -14.59 68.40 2.42
C LEU A 40 -13.57 68.32 1.27
N CYS A 41 -12.37 68.88 1.45
CA CYS A 41 -11.26 68.63 0.53
C CYS A 41 -10.69 67.22 0.71
N THR A 42 -9.97 66.71 -0.29
CA THR A 42 -9.39 65.35 -0.28
C THR A 42 -8.54 65.06 0.94
N ASP A 43 -7.80 66.04 1.45
CA ASP A 43 -6.94 65.88 2.62
C ASP A 43 -7.73 65.89 3.92
N CYS A 44 -8.77 66.72 4.02
CA CYS A 44 -9.69 66.66 5.15
C CYS A 44 -10.48 65.35 5.15
N VAL A 45 -10.98 64.85 4.01
CA VAL A 45 -11.65 63.54 3.92
C VAL A 45 -10.72 62.42 4.41
N LYS A 46 -9.45 62.40 4.01
CA LYS A 46 -8.47 61.41 4.46
C LYS A 46 -8.22 61.44 5.97
N LEU A 47 -8.28 62.62 6.59
CA LEU A 47 -8.01 62.80 8.02
C LEU A 47 -9.25 62.60 8.89
N THR A 48 -10.45 62.96 8.39
CA THR A 48 -11.69 62.92 9.19
C THR A 48 -12.46 61.62 9.05
N VAL A 49 -12.36 60.94 7.89
CA VAL A 49 -13.08 59.69 7.65
C VAL A 49 -12.18 58.49 7.94
N ASP A 50 -12.60 57.66 8.89
CA ASP A 50 -11.95 56.38 9.19
C ASP A 50 -12.81 55.23 8.64
N ILE A 51 -12.30 54.53 7.62
CA ILE A 51 -12.97 53.36 7.01
C ILE A 51 -12.69 52.07 7.79
N THR A 52 -11.84 52.11 8.82
CA THR A 52 -11.52 50.96 9.68
C THR A 52 -12.51 50.77 10.83
N GLN A 53 -13.47 51.69 10.99
CA GLN A 53 -14.48 51.65 12.05
C GLN A 53 -15.33 50.37 11.97
N GLY A 54 -15.24 49.53 12.99
CA GLY A 54 -15.97 48.25 13.08
C GLY A 54 -15.12 47.01 12.75
N ILE A 55 -13.86 47.17 12.36
CA ILE A 55 -12.90 46.06 12.23
C ILE A 55 -12.17 45.86 13.56
N GLN A 56 -12.09 44.62 14.03
CA GLN A 56 -11.33 44.28 15.22
C GLN A 56 -9.82 44.37 14.94
N ARG A 57 -9.08 45.12 15.75
CA ARG A 57 -7.61 45.25 15.64
C ARG A 57 -6.85 44.16 16.40
N GLU A 58 -7.53 43.47 17.30
CA GLU A 58 -6.97 42.36 18.08
C GLU A 58 -7.83 41.12 17.92
N SER A 59 -7.19 39.96 17.76
CA SER A 59 -7.88 38.68 17.87
C SER A 59 -6.95 37.56 18.34
N VAL A 60 -7.51 36.44 18.81
CA VAL A 60 -6.73 35.32 19.34
C VAL A 60 -6.67 34.22 18.30
N LEU A 61 -5.52 33.65 17.96
CA LEU A 61 -5.38 32.44 17.15
C LEU A 61 -5.10 31.24 18.05
N HIS A 62 -5.67 30.08 17.73
CA HIS A 62 -5.40 28.85 18.48
C HIS A 62 -4.49 27.94 17.67
N MET A 63 -3.38 27.52 18.28
CA MET A 63 -2.39 26.63 17.69
C MET A 63 -2.17 25.43 18.61
N CYS A 64 -2.06 24.24 18.04
CA CYS A 64 -1.69 23.04 18.79
C CYS A 64 -0.18 23.00 19.00
N LYS A 65 0.27 22.70 20.22
CA LYS A 65 1.70 22.61 20.54
C LYS A 65 2.37 21.39 19.92
N ASP A 66 1.65 20.27 19.82
CA ASP A 66 2.26 18.98 19.47
C ASP A 66 2.27 18.75 17.95
N CYS A 67 1.30 19.31 17.21
CA CYS A 67 1.18 19.11 15.77
C CYS A 67 1.27 20.40 14.95
N GLU A 68 1.49 21.55 15.59
CA GLU A 68 1.62 22.89 14.98
C GLU A 68 0.46 23.29 14.05
N ARG A 69 -0.68 22.59 14.14
CA ARG A 69 -1.89 22.92 13.37
C ARG A 69 -2.62 24.10 13.99
N TRP A 70 -3.23 24.90 13.13
CA TRP A 70 -4.04 26.05 13.49
C TRP A 70 -5.52 25.70 13.48
N LEU A 71 -6.26 26.14 14.50
CA LEU A 71 -7.71 25.98 14.53
C LEU A 71 -8.35 27.02 13.62
N GLN A 72 -9.00 26.54 12.57
CA GLN A 72 -9.98 27.29 11.82
C GLN A 72 -11.37 27.04 12.45
N PRO A 73 -11.98 28.03 13.13
CA PRO A 73 -13.32 27.88 13.69
C PRO A 73 -14.32 27.49 12.59
N PRO A 74 -15.27 26.57 12.85
CA PRO A 74 -15.71 26.09 14.17
C PRO A 74 -14.95 24.88 14.77
N SER A 75 -14.32 24.00 13.99
CA SER A 75 -13.66 22.80 14.53
C SER A 75 -12.55 22.19 13.66
N SER A 76 -12.25 22.77 12.50
CA SER A 76 -11.24 22.25 11.57
C SER A 76 -9.84 22.69 11.97
N TRP A 77 -8.87 21.77 11.89
CA TRP A 77 -7.46 22.06 12.13
C TRP A 77 -6.70 21.98 10.82
N VAL A 78 -5.98 23.04 10.47
CA VAL A 78 -5.22 23.17 9.23
C VAL A 78 -3.74 23.23 9.56
N SER A 79 -2.93 22.45 8.85
CA SER A 79 -1.47 22.56 8.91
C SER A 79 -1.06 23.77 8.09
N ALA A 80 -0.40 24.76 8.70
CA ALA A 80 0.06 25.94 8.00
C ALA A 80 1.38 26.40 8.62
N ALA A 81 2.41 26.59 7.78
CA ALA A 81 3.68 27.15 8.22
C ALA A 81 3.51 28.61 8.67
N PRO A 82 4.33 29.12 9.62
CA PRO A 82 4.37 30.54 9.94
C PRO A 82 4.63 31.36 8.67
N GLU A 83 4.01 32.54 8.57
CA GLU A 83 4.10 33.44 7.41
C GLU A 83 3.65 32.82 6.06
N SER A 84 2.91 31.71 6.08
CA SER A 84 2.35 31.11 4.87
C SER A 84 1.06 31.80 4.38
N ARG A 85 0.74 31.60 3.10
CA ARG A 85 -0.52 32.03 2.48
C ARG A 85 -1.75 31.44 3.19
N GLU A 86 -1.64 30.22 3.71
CA GLU A 86 -2.73 29.51 4.37
C GLU A 86 -3.03 30.12 5.75
N LEU A 87 -1.99 30.50 6.49
CA LEU A 87 -2.13 31.23 7.74
C LEU A 87 -2.77 32.61 7.50
N LEU A 88 -2.37 33.30 6.42
CA LEU A 88 -2.95 34.59 6.04
C LEU A 88 -4.46 34.45 5.76
N ALA A 89 -4.86 33.41 5.01
CA ALA A 89 -6.28 33.14 4.75
C ALA A 89 -7.08 32.89 6.04
N LEU A 90 -6.47 32.21 7.03
CA LEU A 90 -7.07 31.97 8.34
C LEU A 90 -7.23 33.27 9.15
N CYS A 91 -6.21 34.12 9.14
CA CYS A 91 -6.23 35.45 9.77
C CYS A 91 -7.34 36.34 9.19
N LEU A 92 -7.45 36.41 7.86
CA LEU A 92 -8.48 37.20 7.18
C LEU A 92 -9.90 36.67 7.45
N ARG A 93 -10.10 35.34 7.44
CA ARG A 93 -11.42 34.73 7.70
C ARG A 93 -11.89 34.94 9.14
N LYS A 94 -10.96 35.09 10.08
CA LYS A 94 -11.27 35.27 11.51
C LYS A 94 -11.76 36.68 11.85
N LEU A 95 -11.32 37.68 11.11
CA LEU A 95 -11.68 39.06 11.36
C LEU A 95 -13.14 39.34 10.97
N ARG A 96 -13.87 39.93 11.92
CA ARG A 96 -15.24 40.41 11.68
C ARG A 96 -15.20 41.74 10.94
N GLY A 97 -16.12 41.95 10.00
CA GLY A 97 -16.28 43.22 9.29
C GLY A 97 -15.57 43.31 7.94
N LEU A 98 -14.61 42.42 7.64
CA LEU A 98 -13.89 42.41 6.36
C LEU A 98 -14.76 42.02 5.15
N THR A 99 -15.93 41.41 5.33
CA THR A 99 -16.84 41.07 4.23
C THR A 99 -17.49 42.28 3.57
N LYS A 100 -17.54 43.43 4.26
CA LYS A 100 -18.15 44.67 3.76
C LYS A 100 -17.17 45.54 2.99
N VAL A 101 -15.88 45.25 3.07
CA VAL A 101 -14.81 46.12 2.57
C VAL A 101 -13.96 45.33 1.57
N ARG A 102 -13.47 46.00 0.53
CA ARG A 102 -12.61 45.36 -0.48
C ARG A 102 -11.16 45.37 0.02
N ILE A 103 -10.53 44.21 0.11
CA ILE A 103 -9.12 44.08 0.46
C ILE A 103 -8.28 44.26 -0.82
N ILE A 104 -7.25 45.10 -0.78
CA ILE A 104 -6.30 45.28 -1.89
C ILE A 104 -5.10 44.35 -1.68
N ASP A 105 -4.47 44.48 -0.51
CA ASP A 105 -3.24 43.80 -0.15
C ASP A 105 -3.21 43.48 1.34
N ALA A 106 -2.58 42.36 1.69
CA ALA A 106 -2.37 41.93 3.06
C ALA A 106 -0.98 41.31 3.17
N SER A 107 -0.17 41.80 4.10
CA SER A 107 1.21 41.34 4.31
C SER A 107 1.48 41.09 5.79
N PHE A 108 2.30 40.08 6.09
CA PHE A 108 2.81 39.89 7.44
C PHE A 108 3.82 40.97 7.78
N ILE A 109 3.80 41.43 9.04
CA ILE A 109 4.87 42.21 9.63
C ILE A 109 5.66 41.23 10.47
N TRP A 110 6.98 41.17 10.23
CA TRP A 110 7.85 40.29 11.01
C TRP A 110 7.73 40.59 12.50
N THR A 111 7.51 39.53 13.27
CA THR A 111 7.42 39.55 14.72
C THR A 111 8.30 38.43 15.27
N GLU A 112 8.91 38.65 16.42
CA GLU A 112 9.78 37.64 17.02
C GLU A 112 9.00 36.33 17.29
N PRO A 113 9.52 35.15 16.91
CA PRO A 113 8.82 33.86 17.08
C PRO A 113 8.35 33.56 18.51
N HIS A 114 9.13 33.99 19.53
CA HIS A 114 8.81 33.77 20.94
C HIS A 114 7.71 34.70 21.47
N SER A 115 7.41 35.80 20.75
CA SER A 115 6.43 36.80 21.20
C SER A 115 5.00 36.28 21.22
N ARG A 116 4.73 35.13 20.56
CA ARG A 116 3.40 34.54 20.36
C ARG A 116 2.39 35.56 19.84
N ARG A 117 2.86 36.47 19.00
CA ARG A 117 2.07 37.50 18.34
C ARG A 117 2.36 37.40 16.85
N VAL A 118 1.32 37.51 16.04
CA VAL A 118 1.42 37.62 14.59
C VAL A 118 0.80 38.94 14.20
N LYS A 119 1.55 39.80 13.52
CA LYS A 119 1.05 41.09 13.04
C LYS A 119 0.79 41.02 11.55
N VAL A 120 -0.39 41.46 11.14
CA VAL A 120 -0.78 41.53 9.72
C VAL A 120 -1.12 42.97 9.39
N LYS A 121 -0.47 43.51 8.37
CA LYS A 121 -0.83 44.77 7.74
C LYS A 121 -1.87 44.49 6.68
N ILE A 122 -3.03 45.13 6.77
CA ILE A 122 -4.12 44.98 5.80
C ILE A 122 -4.40 46.35 5.18
N THR A 123 -4.50 46.36 3.85
CA THR A 123 -4.90 47.53 3.08
C THR A 123 -6.32 47.32 2.55
N ILE A 124 -7.21 48.23 2.95
CA ILE A 124 -8.63 48.17 2.63
C ILE A 124 -9.06 49.34 1.76
N GLN A 125 -10.07 49.08 0.94
CA GLN A 125 -10.71 50.02 0.04
C GLN A 125 -12.21 50.04 0.31
N GLN A 126 -12.71 51.21 0.71
CA GLN A 126 -14.15 51.44 0.95
C GLN A 126 -14.57 52.77 0.33
N GLU A 127 -15.83 52.84 -0.10
CA GLU A 127 -16.45 54.09 -0.52
C GLU A 127 -16.90 54.87 0.72
N ALA A 128 -16.36 56.10 0.89
CA ALA A 128 -16.66 56.97 2.02
C ALA A 128 -17.92 57.83 1.77
N PHE A 129 -18.06 58.33 0.55
CA PHE A 129 -19.18 59.13 0.06
C PHE A 129 -19.41 58.77 -1.41
N GLN A 130 -20.61 59.06 -1.96
CA GLN A 130 -20.98 58.74 -3.35
C GLN A 130 -19.86 59.11 -4.34
N GLY A 131 -19.15 58.11 -4.85
CA GLY A 131 -18.07 58.23 -5.83
C GLY A 131 -16.65 58.44 -5.30
N THR A 132 -16.43 58.67 -3.99
CA THR A 132 -15.09 58.85 -3.41
C THR A 132 -14.59 57.58 -2.73
N ILE A 133 -13.60 56.94 -3.34
CA ILE A 133 -12.99 55.71 -2.83
C ILE A 133 -11.77 56.06 -1.97
N LEU A 134 -11.75 55.59 -0.73
CA LEU A 134 -10.64 55.78 0.20
C LEU A 134 -9.88 54.47 0.36
N GLN A 135 -8.55 54.56 0.40
CA GLN A 135 -7.67 53.46 0.78
C GLN A 135 -7.03 53.78 2.12
N GLN A 136 -7.15 52.85 3.07
CA GLN A 136 -6.50 52.97 4.38
C GLN A 136 -5.79 51.67 4.73
N THR A 137 -4.67 51.81 5.42
CA THR A 137 -3.87 50.69 5.91
C THR A 137 -3.92 50.65 7.43
N PHE A 138 -4.18 49.48 7.99
CA PHE A 138 -4.14 49.28 9.43
C PHE A 138 -3.42 47.98 9.77
N GLU A 139 -2.90 47.91 10.99
CA GLU A 139 -2.29 46.71 11.54
C GLU A 139 -3.28 45.99 12.46
N VAL A 140 -3.27 44.66 12.35
CA VAL A 140 -4.02 43.76 13.21
C VAL A 140 -3.02 42.89 13.97
N GLU A 141 -3.20 42.84 15.28
CA GLU A 141 -2.41 41.98 16.16
C GLU A 141 -3.19 40.70 16.50
N TYR A 142 -2.58 39.56 16.20
CA TYR A 142 -3.11 38.24 16.54
C TYR A 142 -2.31 37.64 17.69
N VAL A 143 -2.94 37.40 18.84
CA VAL A 143 -2.32 36.71 19.98
C VAL A 143 -2.46 35.21 19.80
N VAL A 144 -1.35 34.47 19.77
CA VAL A 144 -1.35 33.02 19.61
C VAL A 144 -1.52 32.33 20.97
N ALA A 145 -2.69 31.76 21.18
CA ALA A 145 -3.01 30.91 22.32
C ALA A 145 -2.80 29.44 21.97
N SER A 146 -2.20 28.67 22.88
CA SER A 146 -2.03 27.23 22.70
C SER A 146 -3.30 26.48 23.08
N GLN A 147 -3.81 25.62 22.20
CA GLN A 147 -4.91 24.71 22.46
C GLN A 147 -4.59 23.35 21.85
N GLN A 148 -4.76 22.25 22.59
CA GLN A 148 -4.50 20.93 22.05
C GLN A 148 -5.56 20.52 21.02
N CYS A 149 -5.10 19.89 19.94
CA CYS A 149 -5.95 19.33 18.90
C CYS A 149 -6.64 18.04 19.41
N PRO A 150 -7.91 17.76 19.03
CA PRO A 150 -8.59 16.53 19.45
C PRO A 150 -7.83 15.24 19.06
N ASP A 151 -7.15 15.25 17.91
CA ASP A 151 -6.34 14.11 17.45
C ASP A 151 -5.11 13.88 18.36
N CYS A 152 -4.49 14.97 18.81
CA CYS A 152 -3.33 14.99 19.70
C CYS A 152 -3.74 14.57 21.11
N GLN A 153 -4.89 15.04 21.60
CA GLN A 153 -5.45 14.58 22.87
C GLN A 153 -5.71 13.07 22.84
N LYS A 154 -6.13 12.54 21.68
CA LYS A 154 -6.41 11.13 21.51
C LYS A 154 -5.15 10.25 21.56
N SER A 155 -3.99 10.73 21.09
CA SER A 155 -2.73 9.97 21.17
C SER A 155 -2.23 9.78 22.61
N TYR A 156 -2.60 10.66 23.55
CA TYR A 156 -2.30 10.49 24.98
C TYR A 156 -3.21 9.45 25.67
N THR A 157 -4.27 9.00 25.02
CA THR A 157 -5.12 7.93 25.54
C THR A 157 -4.66 6.57 25.01
N ALA A 158 -4.89 5.50 25.77
CA ALA A 158 -4.60 4.13 25.32
C ALA A 158 -5.39 3.72 24.05
N ASN A 159 -6.40 4.49 23.64
CA ASN A 159 -7.23 4.26 22.46
C ASN A 159 -6.72 5.06 21.25
N THR A 160 -5.49 4.77 20.84
CA THR A 160 -4.84 5.41 19.70
C THR A 160 -5.59 5.14 18.39
N TRP A 161 -6.02 3.91 18.16
CA TRP A 161 -6.79 3.48 16.98
C TRP A 161 -8.30 3.37 17.24
N ARG A 162 -9.12 3.48 16.17
CA ARG A 162 -10.59 3.29 16.24
C ARG A 162 -11.03 1.99 15.60
N SER A 163 -10.37 1.57 14.54
CA SER A 163 -10.68 0.33 13.83
C SER A 163 -9.43 -0.53 13.71
N SER A 164 -9.58 -1.83 13.94
CA SER A 164 -8.53 -2.81 13.66
C SER A 164 -9.04 -3.89 12.71
N ILE A 165 -8.14 -4.41 11.88
CA ILE A 165 -8.38 -5.56 11.02
C ILE A 165 -7.43 -6.66 11.46
N GLN A 166 -7.97 -7.80 11.84
CA GLN A 166 -7.22 -8.96 12.28
C GLN A 166 -7.30 -10.01 11.18
N VAL A 167 -6.23 -10.13 10.38
CA VAL A 167 -6.13 -11.13 9.33
C VAL A 167 -5.50 -12.39 9.90
N ARG A 168 -6.18 -13.53 9.79
CA ARG A 168 -5.72 -14.81 10.32
C ARG A 168 -5.86 -15.92 9.29
N GLN A 169 -4.89 -16.82 9.27
CA GLN A 169 -4.94 -18.05 8.49
C GLN A 169 -4.40 -19.21 9.32
N LYS A 170 -5.19 -20.28 9.42
CA LYS A 170 -4.87 -21.45 10.24
C LYS A 170 -4.12 -22.50 9.41
N VAL A 171 -2.88 -22.22 9.06
CA VAL A 171 -2.00 -23.09 8.25
C VAL A 171 -0.61 -23.10 8.87
N PRO A 172 0.12 -24.23 8.87
CA PRO A 172 1.47 -24.31 9.45
C PRO A 172 2.50 -23.44 8.70
N HIS A 173 2.36 -23.29 7.38
CA HIS A 173 3.24 -22.49 6.54
C HIS A 173 2.56 -21.18 6.09
N LYS A 174 3.34 -20.11 5.88
CA LYS A 174 2.81 -18.74 5.62
C LYS A 174 2.86 -18.27 4.16
N ARG A 175 2.89 -19.19 3.19
CA ARG A 175 3.07 -18.85 1.75
C ARG A 175 2.03 -17.88 1.19
N THR A 176 0.76 -18.14 1.47
CA THR A 176 -0.37 -17.32 1.04
C THR A 176 -0.38 -15.94 1.72
N PHE A 177 0.12 -15.84 2.96
CA PHE A 177 0.36 -14.56 3.62
C PHE A 177 1.48 -13.74 2.98
N LEU A 178 2.59 -14.38 2.61
CA LEU A 178 3.70 -13.72 1.90
C LEU A 178 3.22 -13.19 0.54
N TYR A 179 2.41 -13.97 -0.17
CA TYR A 179 1.77 -13.52 -1.40
C TYR A 179 0.82 -12.33 -1.19
N LEU A 180 -0.03 -12.39 -0.16
CA LEU A 180 -0.95 -11.31 0.20
C LEU A 180 -0.21 -10.01 0.55
N GLU A 181 0.90 -10.09 1.27
CA GLU A 181 1.74 -8.93 1.60
C GLU A 181 2.28 -8.24 0.35
N GLN A 182 2.81 -9.00 -0.60
CA GLN A 182 3.30 -8.42 -1.86
C GLN A 182 2.19 -7.76 -2.65
N LEU A 183 0.98 -8.33 -2.62
CA LEU A 183 -0.17 -7.77 -3.30
C LEU A 183 -0.66 -6.48 -2.61
N ILE A 184 -0.59 -6.41 -1.27
CA ILE A 184 -0.85 -5.17 -0.51
C ILE A 184 0.16 -4.07 -0.84
N LEU A 185 1.43 -4.42 -1.00
CA LEU A 185 2.50 -3.50 -1.40
C LEU A 185 2.28 -2.98 -2.84
N LYS A 186 2.00 -3.89 -3.78
CA LYS A 186 1.75 -3.56 -5.19
C LYS A 186 0.62 -2.55 -5.38
N HIS A 187 -0.47 -2.69 -4.60
CA HIS A 187 -1.62 -1.79 -4.66
C HIS A 187 -1.54 -0.62 -3.67
N ASN A 188 -0.47 -0.53 -2.87
CA ASN A 188 -0.26 0.47 -1.82
C ASN A 188 -1.47 0.62 -0.87
N ALA A 189 -2.11 -0.49 -0.52
CA ALA A 189 -3.34 -0.51 0.28
C ALA A 189 -3.12 -0.20 1.78
N HIS A 190 -1.86 -0.20 2.23
CA HIS A 190 -1.45 -0.02 3.63
C HIS A 190 -1.17 1.44 4.02
N ARG A 191 -1.26 2.40 3.08
CA ARG A 191 -0.93 3.83 3.30
C ARG A 191 -1.65 4.48 4.48
N ASP A 192 -2.91 4.11 4.73
CA ASP A 192 -3.75 4.73 5.76
C ASP A 192 -3.63 4.00 7.13
N THR A 193 -2.74 3.02 7.25
CA THR A 193 -2.51 2.28 8.50
C THR A 193 -1.66 3.11 9.46
N ILE A 194 -2.00 3.07 10.75
CA ILE A 194 -1.19 3.69 11.81
C ILE A 194 -0.03 2.77 12.17
N ASN A 195 -0.35 1.49 12.36
CA ASN A 195 0.59 0.48 12.81
C ASN A 195 0.16 -0.89 12.27
N ILE A 196 1.14 -1.75 12.03
CA ILE A 196 1.02 -3.12 11.58
C ILE A 196 1.71 -4.00 12.62
N LYS A 197 0.93 -4.79 13.36
CA LYS A 197 1.43 -5.70 14.38
C LYS A 197 1.36 -7.14 13.91
N GLU A 198 2.47 -7.85 14.07
CA GLU A 198 2.49 -9.29 13.83
C GLU A 198 1.94 -10.06 15.03
N THR A 199 1.14 -11.07 14.76
CA THR A 199 0.64 -11.97 15.78
C THR A 199 0.75 -13.41 15.30
N LYS A 200 0.52 -14.36 16.20
CA LYS A 200 0.46 -15.76 15.81
C LYS A 200 -0.61 -15.95 14.72
N ASP A 201 -0.26 -16.66 13.65
CA ASP A 201 -1.15 -17.01 12.54
C ASP A 201 -1.68 -15.80 11.73
N GLY A 202 -1.03 -14.62 11.79
CA GLY A 202 -1.32 -13.51 10.87
C GLY A 202 -0.90 -12.11 11.34
N LEU A 203 -1.63 -11.09 10.86
CA LEU A 203 -1.29 -9.67 11.00
C LEU A 203 -2.49 -8.86 11.50
N ASP A 204 -2.22 -7.82 12.29
CA ASP A 204 -3.19 -6.83 12.76
C ASP A 204 -2.88 -5.46 12.17
N PHE A 205 -3.84 -4.88 11.43
CA PHE A 205 -3.75 -3.53 10.88
C PHE A 205 -4.59 -2.57 11.72
N PHE A 206 -3.99 -1.47 12.15
CA PHE A 206 -4.67 -0.45 12.95
C PHE A 206 -4.97 0.80 12.11
N PHE A 207 -6.20 1.31 12.24
CA PHE A 207 -6.71 2.46 11.48
C PHE A 207 -7.32 3.53 12.40
N ALA A 208 -7.10 4.80 12.01
CA ALA A 208 -7.66 5.96 12.71
C ALA A 208 -9.16 6.14 12.45
N GLN A 209 -9.60 5.91 11.21
CA GLN A 209 -11.00 6.03 10.79
C GLN A 209 -11.53 4.70 10.25
N ARG A 210 -12.81 4.45 10.51
CA ARG A 210 -13.53 3.25 10.06
C ARG A 210 -13.52 3.09 8.53
N ASN A 211 -13.66 4.19 7.78
CA ASN A 211 -13.78 4.14 6.32
C ASN A 211 -12.50 3.58 5.66
N HIS A 212 -11.32 3.83 6.24
CA HIS A 212 -10.07 3.23 5.76
C HIS A 212 -10.05 1.72 5.96
N ALA A 213 -10.54 1.26 7.13
CA ALA A 213 -10.62 -0.16 7.42
C ALA A 213 -11.61 -0.89 6.49
N GLU A 214 -12.79 -0.32 6.23
CA GLU A 214 -13.77 -0.93 5.31
C GLU A 214 -13.21 -1.04 3.88
N ARG A 215 -12.49 -0.03 3.39
CA ARG A 215 -11.79 -0.10 2.09
C ARG A 215 -10.75 -1.21 2.04
N MET A 216 -9.97 -1.42 3.12
CA MET A 216 -9.00 -2.51 3.17
C MET A 216 -9.68 -3.88 3.26
N VAL A 217 -10.78 -4.01 3.99
CA VAL A 217 -11.57 -5.25 4.03
C VAL A 217 -12.11 -5.60 2.65
N ASP A 218 -12.69 -4.63 1.94
CA ASP A 218 -13.19 -4.83 0.57
C ASP A 218 -12.06 -5.25 -0.38
N PHE A 219 -10.89 -4.62 -0.26
CA PHE A 219 -9.70 -5.03 -0.99
C PHE A 219 -9.30 -6.49 -0.68
N LEU A 220 -9.21 -6.88 0.59
CA LEU A 220 -8.88 -8.25 1.00
C LEU A 220 -9.87 -9.28 0.46
N SER A 221 -11.17 -8.96 0.47
CA SER A 221 -12.21 -9.83 -0.11
C SER A 221 -12.18 -9.90 -1.64
N SER A 222 -11.57 -8.91 -2.31
CA SER A 222 -11.39 -8.92 -3.77
C SER A 222 -10.18 -9.72 -4.26
N VAL A 223 -9.18 -9.95 -3.39
CA VAL A 223 -7.91 -10.61 -3.77
C VAL A 223 -7.79 -12.02 -3.23
N ALA A 224 -8.40 -12.30 -2.08
CA ALA A 224 -8.30 -13.57 -1.39
C ALA A 224 -9.66 -14.04 -0.85
N PRO A 225 -9.87 -15.36 -0.71
CA PRO A 225 -11.15 -15.89 -0.26
C PRO A 225 -11.21 -15.75 1.26
N THR A 226 -11.98 -14.78 1.73
CA THR A 226 -12.02 -14.37 3.15
C THR A 226 -13.42 -14.46 3.74
N ARG A 227 -13.49 -14.72 5.06
CA ARG A 227 -14.68 -14.55 5.88
C ARG A 227 -14.46 -13.39 6.84
N VAL A 228 -15.34 -12.41 6.76
CA VAL A 228 -15.26 -11.21 7.59
C VAL A 228 -16.34 -11.24 8.67
N LYS A 229 -15.95 -10.98 9.92
CA LYS A 229 -16.87 -10.72 11.04
C LYS A 229 -16.55 -9.37 11.65
N LYS A 230 -17.58 -8.57 11.91
CA LYS A 230 -17.46 -7.25 12.55
C LYS A 230 -17.94 -7.31 13.99
N SER A 231 -17.14 -6.80 14.91
CA SER A 231 -17.54 -6.53 16.30
C SER A 231 -17.29 -5.06 16.63
N GLN A 232 -18.03 -4.55 17.61
CA GLN A 232 -17.87 -3.18 18.09
C GLN A 232 -17.95 -3.12 19.60
N GLU A 233 -17.09 -2.31 20.20
CA GLU A 233 -17.01 -2.03 21.63
C GLU A 233 -17.30 -0.55 21.85
N LEU A 234 -18.19 -0.22 22.79
CA LEU A 234 -18.52 1.17 23.12
C LEU A 234 -17.42 1.72 24.04
N ILE A 235 -16.75 2.79 23.61
CA ILE A 235 -15.76 3.50 24.44
C ILE A 235 -16.46 4.55 25.31
N SER A 236 -17.27 5.40 24.68
CA SER A 236 -17.93 6.51 25.36
C SER A 236 -19.23 6.89 24.66
N MET A 237 -20.12 7.51 25.43
CA MET A 237 -21.38 8.06 24.94
C MET A 237 -21.54 9.46 25.52
N ASP A 238 -21.64 10.46 24.65
CA ASP A 238 -21.97 11.81 25.07
C ASP A 238 -23.50 11.91 25.24
N VAL A 239 -23.94 12.20 26.45
CA VAL A 239 -25.37 12.32 26.81
C VAL A 239 -26.03 13.56 26.22
N HIS A 240 -25.26 14.62 25.93
CA HIS A 240 -25.81 15.86 25.40
C HIS A 240 -26.04 15.79 23.90
N THR A 241 -25.12 15.15 23.18
CA THR A 241 -25.21 14.99 21.71
C THR A 241 -25.76 13.64 21.29
N SER A 242 -25.92 12.69 22.22
CA SER A 242 -26.24 11.29 21.95
C SER A 242 -25.27 10.60 20.96
N VAL A 243 -24.06 11.16 20.79
CA VAL A 243 -23.02 10.60 19.93
C VAL A 243 -22.23 9.55 20.71
N LYS A 244 -22.11 8.36 20.11
CA LYS A 244 -21.39 7.23 20.67
C LYS A 244 -20.07 7.03 19.93
N GLN A 245 -19.00 6.81 20.69
CA GLN A 245 -17.71 6.45 20.14
C GLN A 245 -17.50 4.94 20.30
N TYR A 246 -17.28 4.27 19.17
CA TYR A 246 -17.05 2.84 19.13
C TYR A 246 -15.62 2.52 18.67
N LYS A 247 -15.07 1.46 19.25
CA LYS A 247 -13.92 0.73 18.74
C LYS A 247 -14.44 -0.43 17.90
N ILE A 248 -13.95 -0.59 16.69
CA ILE A 248 -14.46 -1.60 15.75
C ILE A 248 -13.35 -2.57 15.42
N THR A 249 -13.65 -3.86 15.49
CA THR A 249 -12.70 -4.91 15.11
C THR A 249 -13.30 -5.71 13.96
N TYR A 250 -12.53 -5.85 12.89
CA TYR A 250 -12.84 -6.72 11.75
C TYR A 250 -11.97 -7.97 11.85
N SER A 251 -12.58 -9.11 12.14
CA SER A 251 -11.91 -10.40 12.12
C SER A 251 -12.03 -10.99 10.71
N VAL A 252 -10.90 -11.10 10.01
CA VAL A 252 -10.79 -11.61 8.65
C VAL A 252 -10.09 -12.97 8.70
N GLU A 253 -10.85 -14.03 8.43
CA GLU A 253 -10.33 -15.40 8.38
C GLU A 253 -10.14 -15.81 6.91
N LEU A 254 -8.90 -16.12 6.53
CA LEU A 254 -8.55 -16.71 5.24
C LEU A 254 -8.86 -18.20 5.25
N ILE A 255 -9.20 -18.75 4.08
CA ILE A 255 -9.38 -20.20 3.96
C ILE A 255 -8.03 -20.91 4.20
N PRO A 256 -7.98 -21.95 5.05
CA PRO A 256 -6.78 -22.73 5.32
C PRO A 256 -6.50 -23.76 4.21
N ILE A 257 -6.46 -23.32 2.95
CA ILE A 257 -6.03 -24.12 1.79
C ILE A 257 -5.08 -23.25 1.00
N CYS A 258 -3.89 -23.77 0.74
CA CYS A 258 -2.85 -23.12 -0.03
C CYS A 258 -2.79 -23.66 -1.46
N LYS A 259 -1.97 -23.01 -2.27
CA LYS A 259 -1.57 -23.52 -3.57
C LYS A 259 -0.76 -24.81 -3.38
N ASP A 260 -1.00 -25.79 -4.24
CA ASP A 260 -0.34 -27.09 -4.33
C ASP A 260 -0.74 -28.10 -3.24
N ASP A 261 -1.73 -27.77 -2.39
CA ASP A 261 -2.27 -28.69 -1.39
C ASP A 261 -3.17 -29.77 -2.00
N LEU A 262 -3.14 -30.96 -1.40
CA LEU A 262 -4.08 -32.04 -1.69
C LEU A 262 -5.35 -31.89 -0.84
N VAL A 263 -6.50 -32.01 -1.47
CA VAL A 263 -7.81 -31.76 -0.84
C VAL A 263 -8.76 -32.91 -1.11
N ALA A 264 -9.36 -33.44 -0.04
CA ALA A 264 -10.48 -34.37 -0.09
C ALA A 264 -11.81 -33.62 0.12
N LEU A 265 -12.59 -33.49 -0.96
CA LEU A 265 -13.88 -32.83 -0.95
C LEU A 265 -14.97 -33.74 -0.34
N PRO A 266 -15.93 -33.17 0.41
CA PRO A 266 -17.14 -33.90 0.78
C PRO A 266 -17.91 -34.39 -0.46
N LEU A 267 -18.34 -35.65 -0.48
CA LEU A 267 -19.01 -36.28 -1.64
C LEU A 267 -20.23 -35.49 -2.16
N LYS A 268 -21.00 -34.86 -1.25
CA LYS A 268 -22.15 -34.03 -1.62
C LYS A 268 -21.71 -32.77 -2.38
N LEU A 269 -20.61 -32.16 -1.95
CA LEU A 269 -20.06 -30.97 -2.56
C LEU A 269 -19.48 -31.31 -3.95
N ALA A 270 -18.70 -32.38 -4.06
CA ALA A 270 -18.15 -32.85 -5.32
C ALA A 270 -19.23 -33.09 -6.40
N ARG A 271 -20.35 -33.74 -6.04
CA ARG A 271 -21.51 -33.93 -6.93
C ARG A 271 -22.14 -32.61 -7.38
N SER A 272 -22.26 -31.63 -6.49
CA SER A 272 -22.82 -30.32 -6.82
C SER A 272 -21.91 -29.49 -7.74
N LEU A 273 -20.61 -29.75 -7.69
CA LEU A 273 -19.58 -29.03 -8.43
C LEU A 273 -19.21 -29.72 -9.75
N GLY A 274 -20.24 -30.11 -10.53
CA GLY A 274 -20.04 -30.75 -11.83
C GLY A 274 -19.57 -32.21 -11.74
N ASN A 275 -19.86 -32.88 -10.62
CA ASN A 275 -19.49 -34.27 -10.37
C ASN A 275 -17.99 -34.56 -10.56
N ILE A 276 -17.16 -33.64 -10.07
CA ILE A 276 -15.71 -33.79 -10.03
C ILE A 276 -15.31 -34.95 -9.10
N SER A 277 -14.15 -35.56 -9.37
CA SER A 277 -13.52 -36.49 -8.42
C SER A 277 -13.36 -35.81 -7.06
N PRO A 278 -13.73 -36.47 -5.95
CA PRO A 278 -13.58 -35.89 -4.62
C PRO A 278 -12.12 -35.61 -4.21
N LEU A 279 -11.14 -36.29 -4.80
CA LEU A 279 -9.73 -36.07 -4.54
C LEU A 279 -9.17 -35.07 -5.58
N THR A 280 -8.75 -33.89 -5.11
CA THR A 280 -8.36 -32.77 -5.98
C THR A 280 -7.13 -32.05 -5.48
N LEU A 281 -6.42 -31.39 -6.39
CA LEU A 281 -5.30 -30.49 -6.08
C LEU A 281 -5.75 -29.03 -6.17
N CYS A 282 -5.30 -28.19 -5.23
CA CYS A 282 -5.51 -26.75 -5.31
C CYS A 282 -4.43 -26.11 -6.19
N TYR A 283 -4.74 -25.80 -7.45
CA TYR A 283 -3.72 -25.23 -8.36
C TYR A 283 -3.63 -23.70 -8.29
N ARG A 284 -4.69 -23.02 -7.84
CA ARG A 284 -4.73 -21.56 -7.74
C ARG A 284 -5.68 -21.10 -6.63
N VAL A 285 -5.23 -20.12 -5.85
CA VAL A 285 -6.04 -19.42 -4.85
C VAL A 285 -6.24 -17.98 -5.32
N GLY A 286 -7.49 -17.60 -5.62
CA GLY A 286 -7.89 -16.24 -5.98
C GLY A 286 -9.02 -15.74 -5.09
N THR A 287 -10.04 -15.08 -5.65
CA THR A 287 -11.30 -14.75 -4.93
C THR A 287 -12.07 -16.00 -4.49
N SER A 288 -11.85 -17.09 -5.20
CA SER A 288 -12.36 -18.44 -4.96
C SER A 288 -11.18 -19.41 -4.99
N ILE A 289 -11.41 -20.63 -4.50
CA ILE A 289 -10.41 -21.70 -4.58
C ILE A 289 -10.62 -22.43 -5.90
N ASN A 290 -9.56 -22.59 -6.68
CA ASN A 290 -9.61 -23.34 -7.92
C ASN A 290 -8.95 -24.70 -7.73
N LEU A 291 -9.74 -25.74 -7.95
CA LEU A 291 -9.36 -27.13 -7.79
C LEU A 291 -9.20 -27.79 -9.16
N LEU A 292 -8.29 -28.75 -9.25
CA LEU A 292 -7.97 -29.54 -10.42
C LEU A 292 -7.99 -31.02 -10.04
N ASP A 293 -8.67 -31.84 -10.84
CA ASP A 293 -8.51 -33.29 -10.80
C ASP A 293 -7.32 -33.71 -11.70
N PRO A 294 -6.25 -34.30 -11.15
CA PRO A 294 -5.07 -34.70 -11.92
C PRO A 294 -5.36 -35.84 -12.92
N ASN A 295 -6.40 -36.64 -12.70
CA ASN A 295 -6.70 -37.80 -13.57
C ASN A 295 -7.51 -37.43 -14.81
N THR A 296 -8.36 -36.40 -14.72
CA THR A 296 -9.32 -36.02 -15.77
C THR A 296 -9.12 -34.61 -16.33
N LEU A 297 -8.25 -33.80 -15.73
CA LEU A 297 -8.06 -32.37 -16.02
C LEU A 297 -9.34 -31.53 -15.83
N GLN A 298 -10.33 -32.03 -15.09
CA GLN A 298 -11.51 -31.26 -14.73
C GLN A 298 -11.12 -30.18 -13.72
N THR A 299 -11.44 -28.93 -14.03
CA THR A 299 -11.24 -27.78 -13.14
C THR A 299 -12.55 -27.31 -12.56
N THR A 300 -12.55 -26.96 -11.28
CA THR A 300 -13.73 -26.49 -10.55
C THR A 300 -13.36 -25.33 -9.65
N ASP A 301 -14.22 -24.30 -9.59
CA ASP A 301 -14.12 -23.22 -8.63
C ASP A 301 -15.03 -23.47 -7.42
N VAL A 302 -14.49 -23.28 -6.22
CA VAL A 302 -15.24 -23.30 -4.96
C VAL A 302 -15.38 -21.86 -4.46
N PRO A 303 -16.57 -21.26 -4.55
CA PRO A 303 -16.80 -19.93 -4.01
C PRO A 303 -16.66 -19.92 -2.49
N THR A 304 -16.11 -18.83 -1.95
CA THR A 304 -15.89 -18.62 -0.52
C THR A 304 -17.16 -18.85 0.32
N ALA A 305 -18.31 -18.39 -0.16
CA ALA A 305 -19.59 -18.58 0.54
C ALA A 305 -20.03 -20.05 0.64
N VAL A 306 -19.66 -20.89 -0.33
CA VAL A 306 -19.98 -22.33 -0.33
C VAL A 306 -19.04 -23.06 0.62
N TYR A 307 -17.74 -22.74 0.57
CA TYR A 307 -16.74 -23.31 1.48
C TYR A 307 -17.13 -23.11 2.95
N TRP A 308 -17.52 -21.90 3.35
CA TRP A 308 -17.85 -21.62 4.76
C TRP A 308 -19.17 -22.22 5.25
N ARG A 309 -20.02 -22.78 4.36
CA ARG A 309 -21.21 -23.55 4.76
C ARG A 309 -20.85 -24.96 5.19
N SER A 310 -19.87 -25.57 4.52
CA SER A 310 -19.35 -26.91 4.81
C SER A 310 -17.82 -26.89 4.73
N PRO A 311 -17.14 -26.34 5.74
CA PRO A 311 -15.69 -26.20 5.71
C PRO A 311 -15.02 -27.58 5.74
N PHE A 312 -13.99 -27.74 4.93
CA PHE A 312 -13.15 -28.94 4.89
C PHE A 312 -11.69 -28.50 4.98
N LYS A 313 -10.83 -29.37 5.51
CA LYS A 313 -9.38 -29.11 5.61
C LYS A 313 -8.66 -29.75 4.44
N ASN A 314 -7.44 -29.30 4.18
CA ASN A 314 -6.51 -30.02 3.32
C ASN A 314 -6.21 -31.42 3.90
N LEU A 315 -5.87 -32.34 3.00
CA LEU A 315 -5.50 -33.72 3.31
C LEU A 315 -4.00 -33.81 3.63
N ALA A 316 -3.18 -33.12 2.82
CA ALA A 316 -1.74 -33.02 2.96
C ALA A 316 -1.29 -31.58 2.66
N ASP A 317 -0.30 -31.09 3.40
CA ASP A 317 0.35 -29.79 3.19
C ASP A 317 1.52 -29.92 2.19
N VAL A 318 1.99 -28.79 1.64
CA VAL A 318 3.18 -28.76 0.78
C VAL A 318 4.45 -29.36 1.43
N GLN A 319 4.53 -29.34 2.77
CA GLN A 319 5.68 -29.86 3.52
C GLN A 319 5.81 -31.40 3.44
N GLU A 320 4.73 -32.09 3.07
CA GLU A 320 4.70 -33.56 2.97
C GLU A 320 5.04 -34.06 1.55
N LEU A 321 5.41 -33.16 0.63
CA LEU A 321 5.80 -33.52 -0.72
C LEU A 321 7.10 -34.34 -0.72
N VAL A 322 7.09 -35.42 -1.50
CA VAL A 322 8.23 -36.32 -1.69
C VAL A 322 8.73 -36.21 -3.13
N GLU A 323 10.04 -36.35 -3.30
CA GLU A 323 10.69 -36.34 -4.62
C GLU A 323 10.55 -37.70 -5.30
N PHE A 324 10.05 -37.67 -6.53
CA PHE A 324 9.97 -38.77 -7.47
C PHE A 324 10.78 -38.45 -8.72
N ILE A 325 11.23 -39.49 -9.42
CA ILE A 325 11.93 -39.39 -10.69
C ILE A 325 11.04 -40.00 -11.77
N VAL A 326 10.87 -39.27 -12.86
CA VAL A 326 10.06 -39.70 -14.01
C VAL A 326 10.86 -40.69 -14.85
N MET A 327 10.38 -41.91 -14.95
CA MET A 327 10.99 -42.97 -15.76
C MET A 327 10.47 -42.98 -17.19
N ASP A 328 9.18 -42.70 -17.35
CA ASP A 328 8.53 -42.65 -18.65
C ASP A 328 7.31 -41.72 -18.60
N ILE A 329 6.98 -41.08 -19.72
CA ILE A 329 5.82 -40.20 -19.84
C ILE A 329 5.17 -40.30 -21.23
N GLU A 330 3.90 -40.69 -21.24
CA GLU A 330 3.10 -40.85 -22.46
C GLU A 330 1.92 -39.84 -22.45
N PRO A 331 1.87 -38.87 -23.37
CA PRO A 331 0.77 -37.91 -23.44
C PRO A 331 -0.50 -38.56 -24.00
N VAL A 332 -1.63 -38.42 -23.29
CA VAL A 332 -2.94 -38.99 -23.67
C VAL A 332 -3.69 -38.10 -24.69
N GLY A 333 -3.13 -36.92 -25.00
CA GLY A 333 -3.62 -36.00 -26.04
C GLY A 333 -4.72 -35.02 -25.61
N GLN A 334 -5.30 -35.18 -24.41
CA GLN A 334 -6.22 -34.21 -23.84
C GLN A 334 -5.44 -33.06 -23.19
N SER A 335 -5.67 -31.83 -23.66
CA SER A 335 -5.08 -30.62 -23.07
C SER A 335 -6.16 -29.61 -22.69
N ASN A 336 -5.94 -28.91 -21.56
CA ASN A 336 -6.80 -27.85 -21.07
C ASN A 336 -5.91 -26.64 -20.70
N GLY A 337 -5.70 -25.76 -21.68
CA GLY A 337 -4.82 -24.60 -21.55
C GLY A 337 -3.37 -25.02 -21.29
N ARG A 338 -2.84 -24.69 -20.11
CA ARG A 338 -1.47 -25.03 -19.69
C ARG A 338 -1.31 -26.50 -19.27
N PHE A 339 -2.40 -27.17 -18.93
CA PHE A 339 -2.36 -28.55 -18.44
C PHE A 339 -2.49 -29.51 -19.61
N SER A 340 -1.63 -30.52 -19.64
CA SER A 340 -1.69 -31.61 -20.62
C SER A 340 -1.73 -32.93 -19.87
N LEU A 341 -2.74 -33.75 -20.18
CA LEU A 341 -2.90 -35.06 -19.57
C LEU A 341 -1.83 -36.00 -20.12
N ALA A 342 -1.06 -36.60 -19.21
CA ALA A 342 -0.11 -37.65 -19.53
C ALA A 342 -0.18 -38.77 -18.49
N GLU A 343 0.18 -39.97 -18.93
CA GLU A 343 0.43 -41.13 -18.09
C GLU A 343 1.93 -41.16 -17.80
N ALA A 344 2.30 -41.16 -16.52
CA ALA A 344 3.68 -41.11 -16.08
C ALA A 344 3.99 -42.33 -15.21
N THR A 345 5.11 -42.98 -15.52
CA THR A 345 5.71 -44.01 -14.68
C THR A 345 6.80 -43.36 -13.83
N VAL A 346 6.65 -43.42 -12.50
CA VAL A 346 7.53 -42.73 -11.56
C VAL A 346 8.11 -43.69 -10.53
N ALA A 347 9.33 -43.40 -10.08
CA ALA A 347 9.98 -44.08 -8.96
C ALA A 347 10.31 -43.06 -7.87
N LEU A 348 10.37 -43.47 -6.60
CA LEU A 348 10.85 -42.56 -5.55
C LEU A 348 12.35 -42.29 -5.75
N ALA A 349 12.77 -41.05 -5.58
CA ALA A 349 14.19 -40.69 -5.66
C ALA A 349 15.04 -41.46 -4.63
N SER A 350 14.49 -41.67 -3.42
CA SER A 350 15.17 -42.43 -2.35
C SER A 350 15.27 -43.93 -2.60
N ASP A 351 14.36 -44.50 -3.41
CA ASP A 351 14.34 -45.94 -3.72
C ASP A 351 15.10 -46.28 -5.01
N LEU A 352 15.44 -45.26 -5.81
CA LEU A 352 16.15 -45.42 -7.07
C LEU A 352 17.55 -46.03 -6.83
N GLY A 353 17.80 -47.19 -7.43
CA GLY A 353 19.05 -47.94 -7.30
C GLY A 353 19.10 -48.93 -6.14
N VAL A 354 18.08 -48.96 -5.27
CA VAL A 354 17.93 -49.97 -4.20
C VAL A 354 16.78 -50.93 -4.50
N ASN A 355 15.65 -50.41 -4.99
CA ASN A 355 14.45 -51.19 -5.29
C ASN A 355 13.90 -50.85 -6.69
N ASP A 356 13.34 -51.84 -7.40
CA ASP A 356 12.71 -51.67 -8.72
C ASP A 356 11.20 -51.35 -8.64
N GLN A 357 10.74 -50.73 -7.55
CA GLN A 357 9.33 -50.36 -7.39
C GLN A 357 9.01 -49.11 -8.22
N THR A 358 8.11 -49.26 -9.17
CA THR A 358 7.58 -48.16 -9.99
C THR A 358 6.09 -47.99 -9.74
N TYR A 359 5.64 -46.75 -9.81
CA TYR A 359 4.24 -46.36 -9.64
C TYR A 359 3.73 -45.77 -10.94
N PHE A 360 2.52 -46.17 -11.33
CA PHE A 360 1.83 -45.65 -12.49
C PHE A 360 0.83 -44.58 -12.07
N THR A 361 0.89 -43.40 -12.68
CA THR A 361 0.01 -42.28 -12.33
C THR A 361 -0.42 -41.48 -13.55
N ARG A 362 -1.62 -40.92 -13.51
CA ARG A 362 -2.03 -39.88 -14.46
C ARG A 362 -1.69 -38.50 -13.88
N THR A 363 -1.15 -37.64 -14.72
CA THR A 363 -0.69 -36.31 -14.34
C THR A 363 -1.17 -35.24 -15.31
N HIS A 364 -1.35 -34.05 -14.76
CA HIS A 364 -1.70 -32.83 -15.50
C HIS A 364 -0.45 -32.09 -16.03
N LEU A 365 0.74 -32.57 -15.68
CA LEU A 365 2.04 -31.95 -16.00
C LEU A 365 2.68 -32.50 -17.30
N GLY A 366 1.90 -33.11 -18.19
CA GLY A 366 2.41 -33.77 -19.39
C GLY A 366 3.16 -32.88 -20.39
N GLY A 367 2.95 -31.56 -20.34
CA GLY A 367 3.65 -30.60 -21.22
C GLY A 367 4.95 -30.07 -20.63
N VAL A 368 5.24 -30.34 -19.35
CA VAL A 368 6.39 -29.77 -18.62
C VAL A 368 7.40 -30.86 -18.26
N LEU A 369 6.92 -32.07 -17.98
CA LEU A 369 7.74 -33.19 -17.56
C LEU A 369 8.35 -33.92 -18.74
N HIS A 370 9.63 -34.24 -18.61
CA HIS A 370 10.38 -35.13 -19.48
C HIS A 370 10.92 -36.31 -18.67
N VAL A 371 11.36 -37.35 -19.38
CA VAL A 371 12.01 -38.51 -18.78
C VAL A 371 13.31 -38.09 -18.09
N GLY A 372 13.52 -38.57 -16.87
CA GLY A 372 14.68 -38.23 -16.02
C GLY A 372 14.48 -37.01 -15.13
N ASP A 373 13.36 -36.27 -15.27
CA ASP A 373 13.08 -35.12 -14.40
C ASP A 373 12.72 -35.54 -12.97
N SER A 374 13.17 -34.77 -11.99
CA SER A 374 12.68 -34.83 -10.61
C SER A 374 11.34 -34.08 -10.49
N VAL A 375 10.39 -34.67 -9.76
CA VAL A 375 9.05 -34.13 -9.53
C VAL A 375 8.65 -34.28 -8.06
N LEU A 376 7.93 -33.31 -7.53
CA LEU A 376 7.34 -33.39 -6.20
C LEU A 376 5.90 -33.91 -6.29
N GLY A 377 5.58 -34.86 -5.44
CA GLY A 377 4.26 -35.45 -5.36
C GLY A 377 3.91 -35.99 -3.97
N TYR A 378 2.64 -36.31 -3.79
CA TYR A 378 2.11 -36.98 -2.61
C TYR A 378 2.10 -38.49 -2.83
N HIS A 379 2.58 -39.24 -1.84
CA HIS A 379 2.54 -40.69 -1.85
C HIS A 379 1.39 -41.22 -0.99
N LEU A 380 0.24 -41.50 -1.60
CA LEU A 380 -0.97 -41.84 -0.87
C LEU A 380 -0.90 -43.23 -0.21
N THR A 381 -0.27 -44.21 -0.86
CA THR A 381 -0.20 -45.59 -0.33
C THR A 381 0.65 -45.72 0.95
N ARG A 382 1.68 -44.88 1.14
CA ARG A 382 2.56 -44.93 2.32
C ARG A 382 2.05 -44.07 3.47
N THR A 383 1.24 -43.05 3.18
CA THR A 383 0.73 -42.10 4.17
C THR A 383 -0.63 -42.52 4.69
N ASN A 384 -0.79 -42.58 6.01
CA ASN A 384 -2.09 -42.83 6.63
C ASN A 384 -2.78 -41.51 6.97
N PHE A 385 -3.88 -41.20 6.28
CA PHE A 385 -4.66 -40.00 6.51
C PHE A 385 -5.80 -40.25 7.49
N ASN A 386 -5.87 -39.46 8.56
CA ASN A 386 -7.02 -39.44 9.46
C ASN A 386 -7.99 -38.33 9.04
N ASN A 387 -8.80 -38.60 8.02
CA ASN A 387 -9.78 -37.63 7.50
C ASN A 387 -11.08 -38.33 7.08
N GLU A 388 -12.20 -37.92 7.68
CA GLU A 388 -13.53 -38.47 7.42
C GLU A 388 -13.93 -38.40 5.93
N ASN A 389 -13.53 -37.33 5.22
CA ASN A 389 -13.83 -37.21 3.80
C ASN A 389 -13.04 -38.22 2.96
N PHE A 390 -11.80 -38.50 3.33
CA PHE A 390 -10.96 -39.47 2.62
C PHE A 390 -11.46 -40.90 2.86
N GLU A 391 -11.77 -41.26 4.11
CA GLU A 391 -12.38 -42.54 4.45
C GLU A 391 -13.70 -42.76 3.70
N ALA A 392 -14.52 -41.70 3.57
CA ALA A 392 -15.77 -41.76 2.80
C ALA A 392 -15.54 -41.99 1.29
N ILE A 393 -14.40 -41.54 0.74
CA ILE A 393 -14.02 -41.79 -0.66
C ILE A 393 -13.59 -43.24 -0.82
N GLU A 394 -12.76 -43.77 0.08
CA GLU A 394 -12.31 -45.17 0.09
C GLU A 394 -13.48 -46.16 0.20
N GLN A 395 -14.43 -45.88 1.10
CA GLN A 395 -15.63 -46.71 1.29
C GLN A 395 -16.61 -46.62 0.12
N SER A 396 -16.49 -45.62 -0.76
CA SER A 396 -17.41 -45.44 -1.86
C SER A 396 -17.08 -46.39 -3.02
N HIS A 397 -18.09 -47.15 -3.48
CA HIS A 397 -17.93 -48.07 -4.61
C HIS A 397 -17.51 -47.38 -5.92
N GLN A 398 -17.81 -46.08 -6.06
CA GLN A 398 -17.51 -45.32 -7.27
C GLN A 398 -16.08 -44.77 -7.30
N TYR A 399 -15.56 -44.31 -6.17
CA TYR A 399 -14.28 -43.59 -6.13
C TYR A 399 -13.15 -44.37 -5.48
N GLY A 400 -13.44 -45.41 -4.68
CA GLY A 400 -12.41 -46.20 -3.99
C GLY A 400 -11.41 -46.87 -4.93
N SER A 401 -11.83 -47.24 -6.15
CA SER A 401 -10.94 -47.83 -7.18
C SER A 401 -10.17 -46.79 -8.00
N THR A 402 -10.52 -45.51 -7.88
CA THR A 402 -9.92 -44.40 -8.66
C THR A 402 -8.87 -43.62 -7.88
N ILE A 403 -8.61 -44.00 -6.63
CA ILE A 403 -7.58 -43.37 -5.80
C ILE A 403 -6.21 -43.76 -6.39
N PRO A 404 -5.40 -42.79 -6.86
CA PRO A 404 -4.08 -43.07 -7.36
C PRO A 404 -3.11 -43.38 -6.21
N ASP A 405 -2.08 -44.17 -6.46
CA ASP A 405 -1.03 -44.43 -5.45
C ASP A 405 -0.16 -43.19 -5.19
N VAL A 406 0.10 -42.43 -6.24
CA VAL A 406 0.94 -41.23 -6.22
C VAL A 406 0.24 -40.10 -6.98
N VAL A 407 0.33 -38.87 -6.46
CA VAL A 407 -0.21 -37.67 -7.10
C VAL A 407 0.92 -36.69 -7.33
N LEU A 408 1.25 -36.41 -8.60
CA LEU A 408 2.28 -35.44 -8.96
C LEU A 408 1.72 -34.02 -8.89
N VAL A 409 2.49 -33.10 -8.32
CA VAL A 409 2.05 -31.73 -8.01
C VAL A 409 2.84 -30.69 -8.79
N LYS A 410 4.18 -30.71 -8.69
CA LYS A 410 5.03 -29.77 -9.42
C LYS A 410 6.37 -30.38 -9.80
N LYS A 411 6.98 -29.89 -10.89
CA LYS A 411 8.35 -30.24 -11.26
C LYS A 411 9.33 -29.71 -10.21
N PHE A 412 10.31 -30.51 -9.83
CA PHE A 412 11.40 -30.10 -8.96
C PHE A 412 12.63 -29.80 -9.80
N TYR A 413 13.15 -28.58 -9.66
CA TYR A 413 14.40 -28.21 -10.31
C TYR A 413 15.54 -28.36 -9.30
N ALA A 414 16.38 -29.37 -9.50
CA ALA A 414 17.56 -29.59 -8.67
C ALA A 414 18.52 -28.39 -8.80
N ARG A 415 18.95 -27.84 -7.66
CA ARG A 415 19.87 -26.68 -7.61
C ARG A 415 21.08 -26.99 -6.75
N LYS A 416 22.25 -26.48 -7.14
CA LYS A 416 23.47 -26.58 -6.32
C LYS A 416 23.28 -25.81 -5.01
N LYS A 417 23.65 -26.41 -3.87
CA LYS A 417 23.48 -25.89 -2.49
C LYS A 417 24.17 -24.54 -2.20
N LYS A 418 25.01 -24.01 -3.09
CA LYS A 418 25.60 -22.67 -2.92
C LYS A 418 24.66 -21.63 -3.51
N GLY A 419 23.92 -20.95 -2.64
CA GLY A 419 23.05 -19.84 -3.02
C GLY A 419 23.85 -18.73 -3.70
N LYS A 420 23.81 -18.68 -5.04
CA LYS A 420 24.03 -17.41 -5.73
C LYS A 420 23.06 -16.42 -5.10
N SER A 421 23.60 -15.34 -4.54
CA SER A 421 22.78 -14.19 -4.15
C SER A 421 21.90 -13.80 -5.33
N ARG A 422 20.58 -13.83 -5.15
CA ARG A 422 19.62 -13.46 -6.20
C ARG A 422 19.89 -12.01 -6.63
N ASN A 423 19.82 -11.76 -7.94
CA ASN A 423 19.98 -10.42 -8.51
C ASN A 423 18.74 -9.53 -8.29
N TRP A 424 17.71 -10.05 -7.60
CA TRP A 424 16.45 -9.39 -7.34
C TRP A 424 16.02 -9.58 -5.87
N ARG A 425 15.19 -8.66 -5.38
CA ARG A 425 14.62 -8.65 -4.03
C ARG A 425 13.12 -8.36 -4.05
N LEU A 426 12.41 -8.82 -3.04
CA LEU A 426 11.03 -8.41 -2.74
C LEU A 426 11.05 -7.36 -1.64
N LYS A 427 10.19 -6.34 -1.77
CA LYS A 427 9.95 -5.36 -0.71
C LYS A 427 9.16 -6.06 0.40
N ARG A 428 9.50 -5.77 1.65
CA ARG A 428 8.72 -6.21 2.82
C ARG A 428 8.03 -5.00 3.45
N MET A 429 6.86 -5.21 4.05
CA MET A 429 6.23 -4.13 4.82
C MET A 429 7.10 -3.82 6.05
N ALA A 430 7.21 -2.54 6.40
CA ALA A 430 7.81 -2.12 7.66
C ALA A 430 6.93 -2.63 8.81
N ARG A 431 7.45 -3.56 9.60
CA ARG A 431 6.74 -4.25 10.69
C ARG A 431 7.34 -3.79 12.01
N GLU A 432 6.50 -3.41 12.97
CA GLU A 432 6.94 -3.26 14.35
C GLU A 432 6.97 -4.65 15.00
N GLU A 433 8.17 -5.22 15.13
CA GLU A 433 8.38 -6.46 15.88
C GLU A 433 8.27 -6.17 17.37
N GLU A 434 7.47 -6.96 18.09
CA GLU A 434 7.33 -6.83 19.53
C GLU A 434 8.66 -7.24 20.21
N GLU A 435 9.39 -6.34 20.88
CA GLU A 435 10.74 -6.56 21.46
C GLU A 435 10.84 -7.57 22.63
N GLY A 436 9.91 -8.52 22.77
CA GLY A 436 9.65 -9.20 24.05
C GLY A 436 10.11 -10.65 24.29
N THR A 437 10.59 -11.47 23.33
CA THR A 437 10.80 -12.92 23.60
C THR A 437 11.93 -13.57 22.77
N ILE A 438 13.19 -13.32 23.17
CA ILE A 438 14.38 -13.59 22.34
C ILE A 438 14.71 -15.09 22.12
N ASN A 439 14.40 -16.02 23.05
CA ASN A 439 14.97 -17.38 22.97
C ASN A 439 14.07 -18.48 22.36
N ARG A 440 12.74 -18.28 22.30
CA ARG A 440 11.82 -19.23 21.62
C ARG A 440 11.58 -18.85 20.14
N ARG A 441 12.07 -17.66 19.76
CA ARG A 441 11.93 -17.06 18.43
C ARG A 441 12.89 -17.62 17.39
N GLN A 442 14.08 -18.09 17.76
CA GLN A 442 15.07 -18.48 16.75
C GLN A 442 14.59 -19.65 15.86
N GLN A 443 13.95 -20.66 16.45
CA GLN A 443 13.38 -21.78 15.69
C GLN A 443 12.15 -21.35 14.86
N GLU A 444 11.32 -20.45 15.38
CA GLU A 444 10.19 -19.90 14.62
C GLU A 444 10.67 -19.00 13.47
N GLN A 445 11.74 -18.23 13.69
CA GLN A 445 12.36 -17.35 12.72
C GLN A 445 13.07 -18.13 11.62
N GLU A 446 13.79 -19.20 11.97
CA GLU A 446 14.38 -20.13 11.00
C GLU A 446 13.30 -20.80 10.14
N ARG A 447 12.16 -21.20 10.73
CA ARG A 447 11.00 -21.70 9.97
C ARG A 447 10.41 -20.64 9.04
N LEU A 448 10.31 -19.39 9.49
CA LEU A 448 9.80 -18.28 8.68
C LEU A 448 10.77 -17.93 7.53
N GLU A 449 12.06 -18.02 7.77
CA GLU A 449 13.10 -17.83 6.76
C GLU A 449 13.08 -18.97 5.73
N ALA A 450 12.93 -20.22 6.17
CA ALA A 450 12.76 -21.37 5.29
C ALA A 450 11.49 -21.27 4.42
N ASP A 451 10.35 -20.91 5.03
CA ASP A 451 9.09 -20.65 4.32
C ASP A 451 9.23 -19.51 3.31
N PHE A 452 9.98 -18.46 3.66
CA PHE A 452 10.25 -17.34 2.77
C PHE A 452 11.17 -17.72 1.62
N GLU A 453 12.20 -18.53 1.87
CA GLU A 453 13.08 -19.03 0.81
C GLU A 453 12.31 -19.92 -0.17
N LEU A 454 11.46 -20.82 0.35
CA LEU A 454 10.56 -21.64 -0.44
C LEU A 454 9.62 -20.80 -1.31
N PHE A 455 9.06 -19.71 -0.75
CA PHE A 455 8.23 -18.78 -1.52
C PHE A 455 9.02 -18.07 -2.63
N LEU A 456 10.26 -17.65 -2.36
CA LEU A 456 11.12 -17.07 -3.38
C LEU A 456 11.47 -18.07 -4.49
N ARG A 457 11.62 -19.37 -4.16
CA ARG A 457 11.81 -20.43 -5.16
C ARG A 457 10.56 -20.61 -6.01
N ASP A 458 9.37 -20.60 -5.41
CA ASP A 458 8.12 -20.68 -6.16
C ASP A 458 7.95 -19.51 -7.15
N ILE A 459 8.42 -18.30 -6.82
CA ILE A 459 8.39 -17.14 -7.73
C ILE A 459 9.33 -17.32 -8.94
N GLU A 460 10.45 -18.01 -8.75
CA GLU A 460 11.37 -18.36 -9.84
C GLU A 460 10.76 -19.46 -10.73
N GLU A 461 10.03 -20.40 -10.15
CA GLU A 461 9.48 -21.56 -10.86
C GLU A 461 8.16 -21.23 -11.60
N ASP A 462 7.28 -20.44 -10.99
CA ASP A 462 5.95 -20.12 -11.52
C ASP A 462 5.89 -18.77 -12.23
N GLN A 463 5.71 -18.80 -13.55
CA GLN A 463 5.54 -17.60 -14.39
C GLN A 463 4.28 -16.79 -14.03
N GLU A 464 3.19 -17.46 -13.62
CA GLU A 464 1.93 -16.78 -13.24
C GLU A 464 2.07 -15.98 -11.95
N LEU A 465 2.72 -16.58 -10.94
CA LEU A 465 3.02 -15.88 -9.68
C LEU A 465 3.94 -14.68 -9.96
N ARG A 466 4.95 -14.86 -10.81
CA ARG A 466 5.86 -13.79 -11.24
C ARG A 466 5.12 -12.60 -11.87
N SER A 467 4.20 -12.87 -12.81
CA SER A 467 3.43 -11.80 -13.49
C SER A 467 2.58 -10.96 -12.53
N THR A 468 2.19 -11.54 -11.39
CA THR A 468 1.34 -10.85 -10.42
C THR A 468 2.15 -10.00 -9.45
N LEU A 469 3.44 -10.30 -9.26
CA LEU A 469 4.30 -9.65 -8.27
C LEU A 469 5.20 -8.57 -8.91
N GLN A 470 5.62 -7.60 -8.10
CA GLN A 470 6.63 -6.61 -8.50
C GLN A 470 7.98 -7.04 -7.94
N LEU A 471 8.94 -7.27 -8.83
CA LEU A 471 10.30 -7.66 -8.48
C LEU A 471 11.22 -6.44 -8.60
N TYR A 472 12.14 -6.28 -7.65
CA TYR A 472 13.07 -5.16 -7.61
C TYR A 472 14.50 -5.64 -7.83
N LYS A 473 15.34 -4.85 -8.50
CA LYS A 473 16.78 -5.17 -8.63
C LYS A 473 17.46 -5.17 -7.25
N ALA A 474 18.33 -6.15 -6.99
CA ALA A 474 19.13 -6.19 -5.78
C ALA A 474 20.37 -5.29 -5.93
N LYS A 475 20.56 -4.35 -5.00
CA LYS A 475 21.68 -3.36 -5.02
C LYS A 475 23.09 -3.98 -5.02
N ASN A 476 23.24 -5.27 -4.68
CA ASN A 476 24.54 -5.96 -4.55
C ASN A 476 24.90 -6.89 -5.70
N ALA A 477 24.13 -6.93 -6.79
CA ALA A 477 24.56 -7.62 -8.00
C ALA A 477 25.67 -6.79 -8.67
N LYS A 478 26.93 -7.00 -8.28
CA LYS A 478 28.07 -6.49 -9.04
C LYS A 478 27.86 -6.92 -10.50
N PRO A 479 27.92 -6.00 -11.48
CA PRO A 479 27.86 -6.39 -12.88
C PRO A 479 29.01 -7.36 -13.15
N ARG A 480 28.71 -8.53 -13.71
CA ARG A 480 29.74 -9.37 -14.32
C ARG A 480 30.42 -8.51 -15.38
N PRO A 481 31.76 -8.35 -15.37
CA PRO A 481 32.42 -7.67 -16.48
C PRO A 481 32.18 -8.52 -17.73
N GLU A 482 31.43 -7.96 -18.68
CA GLU A 482 31.31 -8.50 -20.02
C GLU A 482 32.72 -8.60 -20.62
N ARG A 483 33.08 -9.79 -21.09
CA ARG A 483 34.31 -10.04 -21.85
C ARG A 483 34.30 -9.12 -23.07
N MET A 484 35.05 -8.02 -23.01
CA MET A 484 35.43 -7.25 -24.19
C MET A 484 36.75 -7.83 -24.71
N GLU A 485 36.73 -8.24 -25.97
CA GLU A 485 37.88 -8.81 -26.67
C GLU A 485 39.08 -7.85 -26.72
N GLY A 486 40.25 -8.41 -26.45
CA GLY A 486 41.54 -7.91 -26.94
C GLY A 486 42.25 -6.86 -26.08
N VAL A 487 43.20 -7.30 -25.24
CA VAL A 487 44.61 -6.86 -25.23
C VAL A 487 45.42 -7.89 -24.42
N GLU A 488 46.45 -8.47 -25.04
CA GLU A 488 47.49 -9.28 -24.40
C GLU A 488 48.40 -8.39 -23.53
N THR A 489 48.65 -8.77 -22.27
CA THR A 489 49.98 -8.75 -21.63
C THR A 489 49.96 -9.34 -20.21
N GLY A 490 50.66 -10.47 -20.02
CA GLY A 490 51.64 -10.73 -18.94
C GLY A 490 51.19 -11.09 -17.51
N ASP A 491 51.40 -12.38 -17.15
CA ASP A 491 51.74 -12.99 -15.82
C ASP A 491 51.03 -12.50 -14.54
N GLY A 492 50.46 -13.32 -13.65
CA GLY A 492 50.47 -14.76 -13.40
C GLY A 492 49.52 -15.07 -12.22
N ASP A 493 49.41 -16.34 -11.84
CA ASP A 493 48.42 -16.97 -10.95
C ASP A 493 47.02 -17.21 -11.54
N VAL A 494 46.96 -18.18 -12.45
CA VAL A 494 45.76 -18.94 -12.80
C VAL A 494 45.85 -20.28 -12.06
N GLU A 495 45.36 -20.35 -10.82
CA GLU A 495 44.97 -21.63 -10.25
C GLU A 495 43.62 -22.04 -10.88
N GLN A 496 43.67 -23.19 -11.54
CA GLN A 496 42.59 -23.90 -12.21
C GLN A 496 41.33 -23.98 -11.34
N MET A 497 40.23 -23.37 -11.80
CA MET A 497 38.90 -23.95 -11.61
C MET A 497 38.50 -24.52 -12.95
N GLU A 498 38.61 -25.84 -13.05
CA GLU A 498 38.17 -26.64 -14.18
C GLU A 498 36.70 -26.29 -14.50
N GLU A 499 36.49 -25.88 -15.75
CA GLU A 499 35.18 -25.84 -16.39
C GLU A 499 34.75 -27.29 -16.59
N ASP A 500 34.07 -27.86 -15.59
CA ASP A 500 33.20 -29.01 -15.83
C ASP A 500 31.94 -28.49 -16.54
N GLU A 501 32.00 -28.61 -17.86
CA GLU A 501 30.88 -28.58 -18.78
C GLU A 501 29.85 -29.66 -18.38
N GLU A 502 28.56 -29.30 -18.46
CA GLU A 502 27.36 -30.07 -18.03
C GLU A 502 26.98 -29.92 -16.54
N SER A 503 26.15 -28.91 -16.18
CA SER A 503 25.44 -28.98 -14.90
C SER A 503 24.06 -28.30 -14.95
N ASP A 504 23.03 -29.05 -14.55
CA ASP A 504 21.56 -28.88 -14.56
C ASP A 504 20.91 -27.51 -14.21
N ASP A 505 21.66 -26.42 -14.10
CA ASP A 505 21.14 -25.07 -13.80
C ASP A 505 20.46 -24.40 -15.02
N GLU A 506 20.54 -24.98 -16.23
CA GLU A 506 19.89 -24.45 -17.44
C GLU A 506 18.37 -24.69 -17.49
N ASN A 507 17.87 -25.67 -16.74
CA ASN A 507 16.45 -26.04 -16.76
C ASN A 507 15.55 -25.15 -15.88
N VAL A 508 16.11 -24.28 -15.04
CA VAL A 508 15.33 -23.35 -14.21
C VAL A 508 14.91 -22.13 -15.06
N PRO A 509 13.61 -21.76 -15.11
CA PRO A 509 13.17 -20.55 -15.82
C PRO A 509 13.82 -19.28 -15.26
N GLN A 510 14.78 -18.71 -15.98
CA GLN A 510 15.47 -17.49 -15.56
C GLN A 510 14.52 -16.28 -15.54
N ILE A 511 14.73 -15.35 -14.60
CA ILE A 511 14.01 -14.07 -14.54
C ILE A 511 14.72 -13.10 -15.48
N ASN A 512 13.98 -12.51 -16.41
CA ASN A 512 14.55 -11.50 -17.31
C ASN A 512 14.85 -10.21 -16.53
N MET A 513 16.03 -9.63 -16.75
CA MET A 513 16.47 -8.39 -16.11
C MET A 513 15.58 -7.18 -16.44
N ASP A 514 14.91 -7.20 -17.59
CA ASP A 514 13.99 -6.15 -18.03
C ASP A 514 12.67 -6.12 -17.26
N GLU A 515 12.30 -7.22 -16.60
CA GLU A 515 11.08 -7.31 -15.77
C GLU A 515 11.27 -6.69 -14.37
N LEU A 516 12.51 -6.40 -13.98
CA LEU A 516 12.85 -5.89 -12.65
C LEU A 516 12.69 -4.38 -12.56
N LEU A 517 11.89 -3.91 -11.61
CA LEU A 517 11.74 -2.49 -11.31
C LEU A 517 12.96 -1.96 -10.56
N GLU A 518 13.26 -0.69 -10.80
CA GLU A 518 14.20 0.09 -10.01
C GLU A 518 13.47 0.75 -8.84
N ASP A 519 14.08 0.70 -7.65
CA ASP A 519 13.46 1.20 -6.42
C ASP A 519 13.64 2.73 -6.34
N PHE A 520 12.75 3.47 -7.00
CA PHE A 520 12.81 4.94 -7.09
C PHE A 520 12.65 5.65 -5.73
N ASP A 521 12.02 5.02 -4.73
CA ASP A 521 11.85 5.59 -3.39
C ASP A 521 13.21 5.76 -2.66
N GLU A 522 14.21 4.95 -2.98
CA GLU A 522 15.54 5.01 -2.37
C GLU A 522 16.53 5.88 -3.16
N LEU A 523 16.17 6.34 -4.37
CA LEU A 523 16.98 7.27 -5.16
C LEU A 523 16.85 8.73 -4.68
N ASN A 524 15.69 9.10 -4.14
CA ASN A 524 15.42 10.46 -3.64
C ASN A 524 16.05 10.77 -2.26
N VAL A 525 16.82 9.86 -1.67
CA VAL A 525 17.54 10.09 -0.40
C VAL A 525 18.99 10.53 -0.65
N GLY A 526 19.42 10.67 -1.92
CA GLY A 526 20.78 11.06 -2.30
C GLY A 526 21.00 12.53 -2.67
N ASP A 527 19.94 13.31 -2.88
CA ASP A 527 20.04 14.70 -3.34
C ASP A 527 19.63 15.71 -2.24
N GLU A 528 20.32 15.65 -1.10
CA GLU A 528 20.43 16.77 -0.16
C GLU A 528 21.92 16.94 0.21
N GLU A 529 22.67 17.61 -0.66
CA GLU A 529 23.89 18.37 -0.32
C GLU A 529 23.76 19.83 -0.76
#